data_AF-A0A6G1ACY0-F1
#
_entry.id   AF-A0A6G1ACY0-F1
#
_cell.length_a   1.000
_cell.length_b   1.000
_cell.length_c   1.000
_cell.angle_alpha   90.00
_cell.angle_beta   90.00
_cell.angle_gamma   90.00
#
_symmetry.space_group_name_H-M   'P 1'
#
loop_
_entity.id
_entity.type
_entity.pdbx_description
1 polymer ?
#
loop_
_entity_poly.entity_id
_entity_poly.type
_entity_poly.pdbx_seq_one_letter_code
_entity_poly.pdbx_strand_id
1 'polypeptide(L)'
;RRHKMYQEQLNLTSPDAPLQLRPDASWVQFHLGISRHGLYSRSSPVVRQLLQDMRRTPTISADYSQDEKALLGACDCTQIVKPSGVHLKLVLRFSDFGKAMFKPMRQQRDEETPADFFYFIDFQRHNAEIAAFHLDRILDFRRVPPTVGRLINVTKEILEVTKNEILQSVFFVSPGA
;
A
#
# COMPACT_ATOMS: atom_id res chain seq x y z
N ARG A 1 -4.90 -22.05 -1.74
CA ARG A 1 -4.61 -22.67 -3.06
C ARG A 1 -3.37 -22.10 -3.74
N ARG A 2 -3.36 -20.84 -4.21
CA ARG A 2 -2.18 -20.22 -4.87
C ARG A 2 -0.91 -20.19 -4.00
N HIS A 3 -1.06 -20.01 -2.69
CA HIS A 3 0.08 -20.01 -1.79
C HIS A 3 0.83 -21.35 -1.74
N LYS A 4 0.08 -22.45 -1.57
CA LYS A 4 0.58 -23.82 -1.55
C LYS A 4 1.29 -24.19 -2.85
N MET A 5 0.66 -23.93 -4.00
CA MET A 5 1.24 -24.25 -5.32
C MET A 5 2.58 -23.52 -5.57
N TYR A 6 2.70 -22.27 -5.13
CA TYR A 6 3.96 -21.52 -5.26
C TYR A 6 5.06 -22.05 -4.34
N GLN A 7 4.74 -22.45 -3.11
CA GLN A 7 5.71 -23.06 -2.21
C GLN A 7 6.21 -24.40 -2.75
N GLU A 8 5.30 -25.21 -3.32
CA GLU A 8 5.64 -26.46 -4.01
C GLU A 8 6.58 -26.21 -5.20
N GLN A 9 6.34 -25.16 -6.00
CA GLN A 9 7.23 -24.79 -7.12
C GLN A 9 8.64 -24.37 -6.66
N LEU A 10 8.76 -23.75 -5.49
CA LEU A 10 10.04 -23.30 -4.93
C LEU A 10 10.69 -24.31 -3.97
N ASN A 11 10.13 -25.51 -3.83
CA ASN A 11 10.58 -26.53 -2.87
C ASN A 11 10.61 -26.04 -1.40
N LEU A 12 9.75 -25.08 -1.04
CA LEU A 12 9.57 -24.70 0.36
C LEU A 12 8.53 -25.60 1.04
N THR A 13 8.87 -26.10 2.22
CA THR A 13 7.90 -26.73 3.11
C THR A 13 6.91 -25.69 3.61
N SER A 14 5.64 -26.08 3.81
CA SER A 14 4.58 -25.21 4.33
C SER A 14 4.38 -25.52 5.82
N PRO A 15 5.10 -24.84 6.74
CA PRO A 15 5.00 -25.12 8.17
C PRO A 15 3.70 -24.59 8.79
N ASP A 16 3.08 -23.57 8.19
CA ASP A 16 2.00 -22.82 8.82
C ASP A 16 0.60 -23.29 8.39
N ALA A 17 -0.32 -23.23 9.35
CA ALA A 17 -1.73 -23.51 9.10
C ALA A 17 -2.31 -22.54 8.04
N PRO A 18 -3.27 -22.97 7.21
CA PRO A 18 -3.90 -22.10 6.23
C PRO A 18 -4.55 -20.89 6.92
N LEU A 19 -4.19 -19.68 6.48
CA LEU A 19 -4.84 -18.46 6.93
C LEU A 19 -6.35 -18.52 6.63
N GLN A 20 -7.18 -18.19 7.62
CA GLN A 20 -8.63 -18.13 7.50
C GLN A 20 -9.14 -16.69 7.45
N LEU A 21 -10.15 -16.44 6.62
CA LEU A 21 -10.82 -15.15 6.58
C LEU A 21 -11.62 -14.96 7.86
N ARG A 22 -11.30 -13.88 8.58
CA ARG A 22 -11.95 -13.51 9.84
C ARG A 22 -12.99 -12.43 9.59
N PRO A 23 -14.30 -12.69 9.78
CA PRO A 23 -15.34 -11.67 9.58
C PRO A 23 -15.21 -10.45 10.49
N ASP A 24 -14.58 -10.63 11.65
CA ASP A 24 -14.29 -9.60 12.66
C ASP A 24 -13.03 -8.78 12.35
N ALA A 25 -12.31 -9.06 11.25
CA ALA A 25 -11.15 -8.26 10.85
C ALA A 25 -11.54 -6.79 10.58
N SER A 26 -10.70 -5.86 11.02
CA SER A 26 -11.02 -4.42 11.00
C SER A 26 -11.30 -3.87 9.60
N TRP A 27 -10.60 -4.37 8.57
CA TRP A 27 -10.84 -3.99 7.18
C TRP A 27 -12.18 -4.51 6.63
N VAL A 28 -12.65 -5.67 7.09
CA VAL A 28 -13.96 -6.23 6.74
C VAL A 28 -15.05 -5.34 7.35
N GLN A 29 -14.92 -5.05 8.65
CA GLN A 29 -15.85 -4.17 9.37
C GLN A 29 -15.86 -2.75 8.77
N PHE A 30 -14.70 -2.24 8.35
CA PHE A 30 -14.61 -0.97 7.64
C PHE A 30 -15.41 -0.99 6.33
N HIS A 31 -15.25 -2.01 5.48
CA HIS A 31 -16.02 -2.12 4.24
C HIS A 31 -17.53 -2.22 4.49
N LEU A 32 -17.95 -3.02 5.47
CA LEU A 32 -19.37 -3.16 5.84
C LEU A 32 -19.96 -1.86 6.40
N GLY A 33 -19.14 -0.98 6.97
CA GLY A 33 -19.55 0.30 7.52
C GLY A 33 -19.67 1.44 6.50
N ILE A 34 -19.24 1.24 5.24
CA ILE A 34 -19.37 2.25 4.19
C ILE A 34 -20.86 2.48 3.90
N SER A 35 -21.28 3.74 3.89
CA SER A 35 -22.67 4.10 3.67
C SER A 35 -22.80 5.37 2.84
N ARG A 36 -24.04 5.76 2.52
CA ARG A 36 -24.33 7.03 1.83
C ARG A 36 -23.80 8.28 2.56
N HIS A 37 -23.45 8.18 3.84
CA HIS A 37 -22.98 9.29 4.68
C HIS A 37 -21.45 9.44 4.73
N GLY A 38 -20.70 8.53 4.11
CA GLY A 38 -19.24 8.55 4.06
C GLY A 38 -18.59 7.17 4.11
N LEU A 39 -17.25 7.15 4.02
CA LEU A 39 -16.45 5.94 4.10
C LEU A 39 -16.43 5.32 5.50
N TYR A 40 -16.64 6.13 6.54
CA TYR A 40 -16.64 5.68 7.92
C TYR A 40 -17.52 6.59 8.79
N SER A 41 -17.96 6.08 9.94
CA SER A 41 -18.74 6.83 10.93
C SER A 41 -17.86 7.80 11.74
N ARG A 42 -18.46 8.91 12.22
CA ARG A 42 -17.80 9.82 13.16
C ARG A 42 -17.34 9.07 14.41
N SER A 43 -16.11 9.34 14.86
CA SER A 43 -15.52 8.73 16.05
C SER A 43 -15.51 7.19 16.04
N SER A 44 -15.46 6.56 14.87
CA SER A 44 -15.54 5.10 14.72
C SER A 44 -14.39 4.35 15.41
N PRO A 45 -14.67 3.40 16.33
CA PRO A 45 -13.64 2.54 16.91
C PRO A 45 -13.05 1.57 15.88
N VAL A 46 -13.82 1.19 14.85
CA VAL A 46 -13.36 0.31 13.75
C VAL A 46 -12.22 0.99 12.98
N VAL A 47 -12.35 2.28 12.67
CA VAL A 47 -11.28 3.03 12.00
C VAL A 47 -10.04 3.11 12.88
N ARG A 48 -10.20 3.32 14.19
CA ARG A 48 -9.07 3.33 15.12
C ARG A 48 -8.34 1.98 15.13
N GLN A 49 -9.09 0.88 15.13
CA GLN A 49 -8.51 -0.46 15.08
C GLN A 49 -7.80 -0.71 13.74
N LEU A 50 -8.45 -0.36 12.61
CA LEU A 50 -7.87 -0.52 11.27
C LEU A 50 -6.54 0.21 11.12
N LEU A 51 -6.43 1.44 11.67
CA LEU A 51 -5.17 2.19 11.66
C LEU A 51 -4.06 1.50 12.47
N GLN A 52 -4.40 0.82 13.56
CA GLN A 52 -3.43 0.04 14.35
C GLN A 52 -3.04 -1.25 13.63
N ASP A 53 -3.99 -1.94 13.03
CA ASP A 53 -3.76 -3.18 12.29
C ASP A 53 -2.86 -2.91 11.08
N MET A 54 -3.13 -1.87 10.28
CA MET A 54 -2.25 -1.49 9.17
C MET A 54 -0.83 -1.14 9.61
N ARG A 55 -0.65 -0.66 10.86
CA ARG A 55 0.68 -0.32 11.41
C ARG A 55 1.44 -1.56 11.91
N ARG A 56 0.74 -2.60 12.39
CA ARG A 56 1.35 -3.70 13.15
C ARG A 56 1.25 -5.06 12.48
N THR A 57 0.20 -5.30 11.70
CA THR A 57 -0.06 -6.60 11.10
C THR A 57 1.01 -6.93 10.06
N PRO A 58 1.65 -8.10 10.11
CA PRO A 58 2.74 -8.44 9.19
C PRO A 58 2.23 -8.58 7.75
N THR A 59 3.08 -8.22 6.79
CA THR A 59 2.83 -8.40 5.36
C THR A 59 3.10 -9.85 4.95
N ILE A 60 2.19 -10.45 4.21
CA ILE A 60 2.29 -11.84 3.72
C ILE A 60 2.42 -11.92 2.19
N SER A 61 2.25 -10.80 1.50
CA SER A 61 2.42 -10.69 0.04
C SER A 61 2.52 -9.23 -0.36
N ALA A 62 3.38 -8.94 -1.33
CA ALA A 62 3.51 -7.64 -1.97
C ALA A 62 3.46 -7.81 -3.49
N ASP A 63 2.92 -6.82 -4.19
CA ASP A 63 2.81 -6.84 -5.65
C ASP A 63 2.63 -5.42 -6.22
N TYR A 64 2.82 -5.25 -7.53
CA TYR A 64 2.46 -4.01 -8.21
C TYR A 64 0.94 -3.80 -8.20
N SER A 65 0.54 -2.54 -8.26
CA SER A 65 -0.86 -2.19 -8.47
C SER A 65 -1.34 -2.67 -9.86
N GLN A 66 -2.64 -2.96 -10.00
CA GLN A 66 -3.18 -3.48 -11.26
C GLN A 66 -2.94 -2.50 -12.42
N ASP A 67 -2.95 -1.20 -12.12
CA ASP A 67 -2.76 -0.17 -13.13
C ASP A 67 -1.29 0.04 -13.53
N GLU A 68 -0.33 -0.31 -12.68
CA GLU A 68 1.09 -0.44 -13.07
C GLU A 68 1.36 -1.74 -13.83
N LYS A 69 0.71 -2.83 -13.44
CA LYS A 69 0.81 -4.12 -14.16
C LYS A 69 0.28 -4.04 -15.59
N ALA A 70 -0.73 -3.22 -15.84
CA ALA A 70 -1.20 -2.96 -17.20
C ALA A 70 -0.14 -2.24 -18.05
N LEU A 71 0.78 -1.51 -17.40
CA LEU A 71 1.81 -0.74 -18.07
C LEU A 71 3.09 -1.54 -18.27
N LEU A 72 3.44 -2.52 -17.43
CA LEU A 72 4.69 -3.34 -17.52
C LEU A 72 5.97 -2.54 -17.87
N GLY A 73 6.02 -1.25 -17.57
CA GLY A 73 7.11 -0.35 -18.03
C GLY A 73 7.05 0.07 -19.50
N ALA A 74 6.11 -0.42 -20.31
CA ALA A 74 5.76 0.10 -21.62
C ALA A 74 5.02 1.45 -21.46
N CYS A 75 5.81 2.50 -21.30
CA CYS A 75 5.32 3.87 -21.39
C CYS A 75 5.16 4.20 -22.89
N ASP A 76 4.00 3.87 -23.47
CA ASP A 76 3.61 4.55 -24.71
C ASP A 76 3.22 5.98 -24.34
N CYS A 77 4.23 6.86 -24.33
CA CYS A 77 4.07 8.29 -24.03
C CYS A 77 3.12 8.99 -25.00
N THR A 78 2.70 8.35 -26.10
CA THR A 78 1.71 8.88 -27.05
C THR A 78 0.26 8.49 -26.69
N GLN A 79 0.05 7.39 -25.94
CA GLN A 79 -1.29 6.91 -25.55
C GLN A 79 -1.59 7.08 -24.06
N ILE A 80 -0.57 7.13 -23.20
CA ILE A 80 -0.74 7.11 -21.75
C ILE A 80 0.16 8.18 -21.11
N VAL A 81 -0.35 9.41 -21.07
CA VAL A 81 0.13 10.44 -20.14
C VAL A 81 -0.83 10.40 -18.94
N LYS A 82 -0.61 9.52 -17.97
CA LYS A 82 -1.27 9.67 -16.67
C LYS A 82 -0.63 10.89 -16.00
N PRO A 83 -1.37 12.00 -15.77
CA PRO A 83 -0.80 13.21 -15.17
C PRO A 83 -0.29 12.97 -13.74
N SER A 84 -0.74 11.89 -13.08
CA SER A 84 -0.42 11.58 -11.69
C SER A 84 0.85 10.73 -11.48
N GLY A 85 1.66 10.53 -12.51
CA GLY A 85 3.06 10.10 -12.35
C GLY A 85 3.31 8.60 -12.27
N VAL A 86 4.46 8.21 -12.85
CA VAL A 86 5.11 6.89 -12.82
C VAL A 86 5.75 6.66 -11.44
N HIS A 87 4.98 6.89 -10.38
CA HIS A 87 5.48 6.81 -9.01
C HIS A 87 5.31 5.41 -8.45
N LEU A 88 6.43 4.79 -8.05
CA LEU A 88 6.45 3.47 -7.41
C LEU A 88 5.42 3.43 -6.27
N LYS A 89 4.44 2.56 -6.43
CA LYS A 89 3.46 2.20 -5.40
C LYS A 89 3.32 0.68 -5.40
N LEU A 90 3.08 0.10 -4.24
CA LEU A 90 2.90 -1.34 -4.10
C LEU A 90 1.60 -1.64 -3.37
N VAL A 91 0.99 -2.77 -3.68
CA VAL A 91 -0.13 -3.30 -2.92
C VAL A 91 0.41 -4.32 -1.94
N LEU A 92 0.33 -4.01 -0.65
CA LEU A 92 0.68 -4.94 0.42
C LEU A 92 -0.57 -5.69 0.87
N ARG A 93 -0.42 -6.98 1.13
CA ARG A 93 -1.44 -7.81 1.77
C ARG A 93 -0.95 -8.25 3.14
N PHE A 94 -1.77 -8.04 4.15
CA PHE A 94 -1.48 -8.40 5.54
C PHE A 94 -1.98 -9.80 5.91
N SER A 95 -1.53 -10.33 7.06
CA SER A 95 -1.89 -11.67 7.53
C SER A 95 -3.39 -11.88 7.80
N ASP A 96 -4.15 -10.80 8.01
CA ASP A 96 -5.61 -10.81 8.12
C ASP A 96 -6.34 -10.68 6.76
N PHE A 97 -5.60 -10.83 5.65
CA PHE A 97 -6.03 -10.64 4.26
C PHE A 97 -6.35 -9.20 3.84
N GLY A 98 -6.23 -8.23 4.74
CA GLY A 98 -6.38 -6.82 4.42
C GLY A 98 -5.35 -6.41 3.36
N LYS A 99 -5.72 -5.45 2.51
CA LYS A 99 -4.82 -4.88 1.51
C LYS A 99 -4.67 -3.39 1.72
N ALA A 100 -3.45 -2.87 1.59
CA ALA A 100 -3.17 -1.44 1.63
C ALA A 100 -2.27 -1.02 0.47
N MET A 101 -2.45 0.22 0.02
CA MET A 101 -1.54 0.86 -0.91
C MET A 101 -0.35 1.42 -0.13
N PHE A 102 0.85 1.01 -0.51
CA PHE A 102 2.10 1.48 0.04
C PHE A 102 2.73 2.50 -0.92
N LYS A 103 2.93 3.72 -0.43
CA LYS A 103 3.67 4.78 -1.12
C LYS A 103 4.95 5.08 -0.34
N PRO A 104 6.15 4.75 -0.87
CA PRO A 104 7.40 4.98 -0.17
C PRO A 104 7.70 6.48 -0.03
N MET A 105 8.51 6.83 0.96
CA MET A 105 9.06 8.17 1.10
C MET A 105 10.08 8.43 -0.02
N ARG A 106 9.97 9.59 -0.69
CA ARG A 106 10.89 10.04 -1.75
C ARG A 106 11.73 11.26 -1.35
N GLN A 107 11.13 12.16 -0.59
CA GLN A 107 11.70 13.45 -0.18
C GLN A 107 11.69 13.58 1.34
N GLN A 108 12.57 14.42 1.86
CA GLN A 108 12.57 14.76 3.28
C GLN A 108 11.34 15.61 3.64
N ARG A 109 11.05 15.74 4.94
CA ARG A 109 9.81 16.40 5.40
C ARG A 109 9.85 17.92 5.25
N ASP A 110 11.04 18.48 5.38
CA ASP A 110 11.40 19.89 5.27
C ASP A 110 11.69 20.33 3.83
N GLU A 111 11.83 19.38 2.90
CA GLU A 111 12.06 19.69 1.50
C GLU A 111 10.81 20.31 0.86
N GLU A 112 10.93 21.51 0.32
CA GLU A 112 9.84 22.19 -0.38
C GLU A 112 9.94 21.96 -1.89
N THR A 113 8.78 21.95 -2.56
CA THR A 113 8.74 21.84 -4.02
C THR A 113 9.36 23.11 -4.62
N PRO A 114 10.41 22.99 -5.47
CA PRO A 114 11.06 24.16 -6.08
C PRO A 114 10.07 25.03 -6.87
N ALA A 115 10.27 26.35 -6.89
CA ALA A 115 9.34 27.29 -7.52
C ALA A 115 9.21 27.12 -9.05
N ASP A 116 10.23 26.53 -9.68
CA ASP A 116 10.29 26.21 -11.10
C ASP A 116 9.59 24.89 -11.46
N PHE A 117 9.11 24.12 -10.47
CA PHE A 117 8.35 22.89 -10.71
C PHE A 117 6.88 23.21 -10.95
N PHE A 118 6.36 22.74 -12.09
CA PHE A 118 4.92 22.73 -12.32
C PHE A 118 4.24 21.69 -11.42
N TYR A 119 3.00 21.96 -11.01
CA TYR A 119 2.22 21.13 -10.09
C TYR A 119 2.05 19.66 -10.51
N PHE A 120 2.16 19.35 -11.81
CA PHE A 120 2.05 17.98 -12.35
C PHE A 120 3.38 17.22 -12.39
N ILE A 121 4.50 17.89 -12.10
CA ILE A 121 5.85 17.30 -12.01
C ILE A 121 6.19 16.93 -10.56
N ASP A 122 5.49 17.54 -9.59
CA ASP A 122 5.78 17.35 -8.18
C ASP A 122 5.66 15.89 -7.75
N PHE A 123 6.55 15.47 -6.85
CA PHE A 123 6.57 14.11 -6.35
C PHE A 123 5.38 13.86 -5.43
N GLN A 124 4.78 12.67 -5.55
CA GLN A 124 3.81 12.24 -4.56
C GLN A 124 4.51 11.96 -3.23
N ARG A 125 4.01 12.59 -2.16
CA ARG A 125 4.60 12.49 -0.83
C ARG A 125 3.74 11.64 0.10
N HIS A 126 4.37 10.69 0.79
CA HIS A 126 3.69 9.82 1.75
C HIS A 126 3.02 10.59 2.90
N ASN A 127 3.60 11.73 3.32
CA ASN A 127 3.06 12.55 4.39
C ASN A 127 1.76 13.27 3.99
N ALA A 128 1.60 13.64 2.72
CA ALA A 128 0.38 14.26 2.21
C ALA A 128 -0.82 13.31 2.34
N GLU A 129 -0.65 12.03 2.03
CA GLU A 129 -1.70 11.00 2.18
C GLU A 129 -2.15 10.85 3.64
N ILE A 130 -1.19 10.85 4.58
CA ILE A 130 -1.48 10.75 6.01
C ILE A 130 -2.20 12.01 6.49
N ALA A 131 -1.68 13.19 6.15
CA ALA A 131 -2.24 14.47 6.56
C ALA A 131 -3.66 14.67 6.00
N ALA A 132 -3.89 14.31 4.73
CA ALA A 132 -5.18 14.41 4.07
C ALA A 132 -6.26 13.59 4.79
N PHE A 133 -5.95 12.35 5.18
CA PHE A 133 -6.88 11.53 5.97
C PHE A 133 -7.22 12.16 7.33
N HIS A 134 -6.22 12.66 8.05
CA HIS A 134 -6.44 13.28 9.35
C HIS A 134 -7.24 14.59 9.23
N LEU A 135 -6.96 15.41 8.21
CA LEU A 135 -7.70 16.63 7.92
C LEU A 135 -9.16 16.32 7.52
N ASP A 136 -9.39 15.34 6.64
CA ASP A 136 -10.72 14.82 6.26
C ASP A 136 -11.54 14.41 7.49
N ARG A 137 -10.90 13.76 8.47
CA ARG A 137 -11.54 13.35 9.72
C ARG A 137 -11.84 14.53 10.65
N ILE A 138 -10.94 15.51 10.74
CA ILE A 138 -11.14 16.72 11.58
C ILE A 138 -12.28 17.58 11.02
N LEU A 139 -12.36 17.71 9.70
CA LEU A 139 -13.42 18.44 9.00
C LEU A 139 -14.74 17.65 8.91
N ASP A 140 -14.79 16.45 9.48
CA ASP A 140 -15.93 15.51 9.45
C ASP A 140 -16.46 15.19 8.04
N PHE A 141 -15.61 15.31 7.01
CA PHE A 141 -15.95 14.96 5.63
C PHE A 141 -16.08 13.44 5.45
N ARG A 142 -15.13 12.68 6.01
CA ARG A 142 -15.11 11.20 6.03
C ARG A 142 -15.13 10.57 4.63
N ARG A 143 -14.33 11.11 3.71
CA ARG A 143 -14.25 10.73 2.28
C ARG A 143 -12.87 10.24 1.86
N VAL A 144 -11.85 10.39 2.70
CA VAL A 144 -10.50 9.87 2.44
C VAL A 144 -10.35 8.52 3.14
N PRO A 145 -9.81 7.48 2.48
CA PRO A 145 -9.56 6.19 3.13
C PRO A 145 -8.65 6.32 4.36
N PRO A 146 -8.80 5.46 5.38
CA PRO A 146 -7.88 5.44 6.52
C PRO A 146 -6.42 5.23 6.08
N THR A 147 -5.54 6.14 6.49
CA THR A 147 -4.13 6.15 6.09
C THR A 147 -3.22 6.23 7.31
N VAL A 148 -2.13 5.46 7.32
CA VAL A 148 -1.15 5.44 8.42
C VAL A 148 0.28 5.43 7.88
N GLY A 149 1.20 6.07 8.61
CA GLY A 149 2.63 5.88 8.41
C GLY A 149 3.13 4.59 9.07
N ARG A 150 4.01 3.87 8.37
CA ARG A 150 4.65 2.65 8.85
C ARG A 150 6.08 2.57 8.32
N LEU A 151 7.02 2.22 9.20
CA LEU A 151 8.36 1.79 8.80
C LEU A 151 8.28 0.34 8.35
N ILE A 152 8.76 0.06 7.15
CA ILE A 152 8.69 -1.25 6.52
C ILE A 152 10.12 -1.76 6.32
N ASN A 153 10.39 -2.98 6.77
CA ASN A 153 11.61 -3.68 6.38
C ASN A 153 11.41 -4.20 4.94
N VAL A 154 11.95 -3.49 3.96
CA VAL A 154 11.72 -3.79 2.54
C VAL A 154 12.20 -5.18 2.13
N THR A 155 13.21 -5.73 2.80
CA THR A 155 13.67 -7.10 2.55
C THR A 155 12.63 -8.10 3.05
N LYS A 156 12.28 -8.04 4.34
CA LYS A 156 11.39 -9.03 4.98
C LYS A 156 9.93 -8.90 4.57
N GLU A 157 9.44 -7.68 4.39
CA GLU A 157 8.02 -7.39 4.21
C GLU A 157 7.63 -7.11 2.76
N ILE A 158 8.60 -7.06 1.84
CA ILE A 158 8.33 -6.88 0.40
C ILE A 158 9.07 -7.95 -0.41
N LEU A 159 10.40 -7.96 -0.42
CA LEU A 159 11.21 -8.86 -1.26
C LEU A 159 10.95 -10.33 -0.96
N GLU A 160 11.00 -10.74 0.32
CA GLU A 160 10.84 -12.14 0.71
C GLU A 160 9.39 -12.65 0.57
N VAL A 161 8.39 -11.75 0.53
CA VAL A 161 6.97 -12.11 0.49
C VAL A 161 6.32 -11.91 -0.88
N THR A 162 6.98 -11.21 -1.81
CA THR A 162 6.48 -11.08 -3.18
C THR A 162 6.59 -12.39 -3.93
N LYS A 163 5.61 -12.66 -4.80
CA LYS A 163 5.61 -13.78 -5.75
C LYS A 163 5.76 -13.33 -7.20
N ASN A 164 5.98 -12.03 -7.37
CA ASN A 164 6.14 -11.40 -8.66
C ASN A 164 7.64 -11.34 -8.99
N GLU A 165 8.08 -12.13 -9.96
CA GLU A 165 9.48 -12.24 -10.37
C GLU A 165 10.05 -10.92 -10.90
N ILE A 166 9.22 -10.08 -11.53
CA ILE A 166 9.62 -8.74 -11.98
C ILE A 166 9.90 -7.85 -10.78
N LEU A 167 9.04 -7.89 -9.75
CA LEU A 167 9.27 -7.12 -8.54
C LEU A 167 10.50 -7.65 -7.78
N GLN A 168 10.77 -8.96 -7.80
CA GLN A 168 11.96 -9.53 -7.17
C GLN A 168 13.25 -9.09 -7.89
N SER A 169 13.25 -9.07 -9.23
CA SER A 169 14.45 -8.83 -10.03
C SER A 169 14.97 -7.39 -9.96
N VAL A 170 14.14 -6.44 -9.53
CA VAL A 170 14.53 -5.02 -9.42
C VAL A 170 15.14 -4.64 -8.07
N PHE A 171 15.24 -5.57 -7.12
CA PHE A 171 15.97 -5.33 -5.86
C PHE A 171 17.48 -5.47 -6.06
N PHE A 172 18.24 -4.55 -5.50
CA PHE A 172 19.70 -4.56 -5.53
C PHE A 172 20.28 -3.96 -4.24
N VAL A 173 21.55 -4.24 -3.96
CA VAL A 173 22.29 -3.66 -2.83
C VAL A 173 22.96 -2.37 -3.30
N SER A 174 22.77 -1.28 -2.56
CA SER A 174 23.40 0.00 -2.92
C SER A 174 24.91 -0.02 -2.61
N PRO A 175 25.73 0.78 -3.31
CA PRO A 175 27.18 0.84 -3.05
C PRO A 175 27.57 1.33 -1.64
N GLY A 176 26.65 1.98 -0.91
CA GLY A 176 26.88 2.52 0.42
C GLY A 176 26.35 1.65 1.57
N ALA A 177 25.99 0.40 1.27
CA ALA A 177 25.56 -0.59 2.25
C ALA A 177 26.74 -1.23 2.99
#